data_AF-A0A821FTH2-F1
#
_entry.id   AF-A0A821FTH2-F1
#
_cell.length_a   1.000
_cell.length_b   1.000
_cell.length_c   1.000
_cell.angle_alpha   90.00
_cell.angle_beta   90.00
_cell.angle_gamma   90.00
#
_symmetry.space_group_name_H-M   'P 1'
#
loop_
_entity.id
_entity.type
_entity.pdbx_description
1 polymer ?
#
loop_
_entity_poly.entity_id
_entity_poly.type
_entity_poly.pdbx_seq_one_letter_code
_entity_poly.pdbx_strand_id
1 'polypeptide(L)'
;MVSIQTFFNQLCLQNNLPKKYHYIIAGGNSALVTSVEATEDDPVVGAAELKHVSESFERVLFIGITCGLSAPFVGGQLEYCLDNPEKFIPVLIGFNPVSMARQIRVPKWSEGKTFFGVASRMEKTSGALILNPIVGPEPISGSSRMKSGTATKVMLDTVFYLASTNTNAKARDVIEEFKITIEKMKNETTDIANVIQQAGDCLINHGYIRYVGSSTFGIWGMIDASECVPTYNSSYDDIRGFMTNDYFKKSLNHESADSLVSPALDQSTPDDLWKIFQDLPPSSLII
;
A
#
# COMPACT_ATOMS: atom_id res chain seq x y z
N MET A 1 0.32 -2.76 0.44
CA MET A 1 1.35 -3.49 1.22
C MET A 1 0.73 -4.42 2.26
N VAL A 2 -0.10 -3.92 3.18
CA VAL A 2 -0.71 -4.71 4.26
C VAL A 2 -1.53 -5.90 3.74
N SER A 3 -2.36 -5.70 2.72
CA SER A 3 -3.16 -6.80 2.14
C SER A 3 -2.29 -7.98 1.66
N ILE A 4 -1.12 -7.68 1.06
CA ILE A 4 -0.19 -8.67 0.53
C ILE A 4 0.47 -9.42 1.67
N GLN A 5 1.04 -8.68 2.63
CA GLN A 5 1.65 -9.28 3.82
C GLN A 5 0.65 -10.17 4.57
N THR A 6 -0.60 -9.73 4.70
CA THR A 6 -1.65 -10.48 5.41
C THR A 6 -1.95 -11.79 4.70
N PHE A 7 -2.21 -11.72 3.40
CA PHE A 7 -2.54 -12.88 2.59
C PHE A 7 -1.43 -13.93 2.61
N PHE A 8 -0.18 -13.53 2.36
CA PHE A 8 0.92 -14.48 2.30
C PHE A 8 1.35 -15.01 3.68
N ASN A 9 1.19 -14.23 4.75
CA ASN A 9 1.34 -14.77 6.11
C ASN A 9 0.24 -15.77 6.47
N GLN A 10 -1.00 -15.56 6.04
CA GLN A 10 -2.08 -16.52 6.20
C GLN A 10 -1.76 -17.83 5.46
N LEU A 11 -1.22 -17.73 4.24
CA LEU A 11 -0.75 -18.88 3.48
C LEU A 11 0.41 -19.61 4.18
N CYS A 12 1.37 -18.89 4.77
CA CYS A 12 2.41 -19.51 5.59
C CYS A 12 1.82 -20.31 6.76
N LEU A 13 0.90 -19.71 7.52
CA LEU A 13 0.27 -20.36 8.67
C LEU A 13 -0.54 -21.60 8.27
N GLN A 14 -1.26 -21.55 7.15
CA GLN A 14 -1.98 -22.71 6.60
C GLN A 14 -1.05 -23.88 6.22
N ASN A 15 0.22 -23.58 5.91
CA ASN A 15 1.25 -24.56 5.60
C ASN A 15 2.17 -24.87 6.80
N ASN A 16 1.76 -24.51 8.03
CA ASN A 16 2.54 -24.69 9.26
C ASN A 16 3.94 -24.02 9.23
N LEU A 17 4.06 -22.90 8.50
CA LEU A 17 5.27 -22.08 8.45
C LEU A 17 5.10 -20.83 9.34
N PRO A 18 6.18 -20.31 9.94
CA PRO A 18 6.12 -19.03 10.65
C PRO A 18 5.77 -17.91 9.67
N LYS A 19 5.27 -16.78 10.19
CA LYS A 19 5.10 -15.54 9.41
C LYS A 19 6.47 -15.13 8.84
N LYS A 20 6.50 -14.75 7.56
CA LYS A 20 7.73 -14.35 6.83
C LYS A 20 7.63 -12.96 6.22
N TYR A 21 6.43 -12.42 6.12
CA TYR A 21 6.17 -11.16 5.44
C TYR A 21 5.91 -10.08 6.48
N HIS A 22 6.58 -8.94 6.31
CA HIS A 22 6.44 -7.76 7.16
C HIS A 22 6.29 -6.54 6.26
N TYR A 23 5.51 -5.55 6.68
CA TYR A 23 5.43 -4.25 5.99
C TYR A 23 6.12 -3.16 6.81
N ILE A 24 6.52 -2.09 6.14
CA ILE A 24 6.95 -0.83 6.76
C ILE A 24 6.27 0.26 5.95
N ILE A 25 5.70 1.24 6.64
CA ILE A 25 4.98 2.36 6.00
C ILE A 25 5.33 3.63 6.77
N ALA A 26 5.63 4.70 6.03
CA ALA A 26 5.87 6.00 6.64
C ALA A 26 4.63 6.43 7.44
N GLY A 27 4.82 6.84 8.70
CA GLY A 27 3.72 7.19 9.61
C GLY A 27 3.15 5.99 10.38
N GLY A 28 3.73 4.81 10.19
CA GLY A 28 3.35 3.58 10.88
C GLY A 28 1.90 3.18 10.60
N ASN A 29 1.32 2.42 11.52
CA ASN A 29 0.01 1.82 11.30
C ASN A 29 -1.13 2.86 11.15
N SER A 30 -0.95 4.07 11.68
CA SER A 30 -1.91 5.18 11.50
C SER A 30 -2.05 5.58 10.02
N ALA A 31 -0.97 5.48 9.24
CA ALA A 31 -0.98 5.79 7.81
C ALA A 31 -1.87 4.85 6.97
N LEU A 32 -2.38 3.76 7.56
CA LEU A 32 -3.32 2.84 6.91
C LEU A 32 -4.74 3.40 6.86
N VAL A 33 -5.05 4.39 7.70
CA VAL A 33 -6.42 4.89 7.91
C VAL A 33 -6.53 6.40 7.88
N THR A 34 -5.40 7.10 7.92
CA THR A 34 -5.31 8.54 7.75
C THR A 34 -4.09 8.87 6.92
N SER A 35 -4.12 9.99 6.19
CA SER A 35 -2.96 10.46 5.45
C SER A 35 -1.90 11.03 6.40
N VAL A 36 -0.66 10.56 6.27
CA VAL A 36 0.49 11.04 7.06
C VAL A 36 1.66 11.34 6.10
N GLU A 37 1.63 12.52 5.47
CA GLU A 37 2.60 12.87 4.42
C GLU A 37 3.99 13.22 4.98
N ALA A 38 4.05 13.91 6.14
CA ALA A 38 5.30 14.46 6.65
C ALA A 38 6.39 13.41 6.98
N THR A 39 5.97 12.17 7.22
CA THR A 39 6.88 11.05 7.53
C THR A 39 7.54 10.46 6.28
N GLU A 40 6.96 10.65 5.10
CA GLU A 40 7.53 10.12 3.84
C GLU A 40 8.84 10.83 3.47
N ASP A 41 9.02 12.08 3.91
CA ASP A 41 10.20 12.89 3.62
C ASP A 41 11.41 12.62 4.54
N ASP A 42 11.33 11.63 5.44
CA ASP A 42 12.38 11.33 6.41
C ASP A 42 13.14 10.01 6.10
N PRO A 43 14.33 10.08 5.48
CA PRO A 43 15.14 8.90 5.15
C PRO A 43 15.73 8.22 6.38
N VAL A 44 15.97 8.97 7.47
CA VAL A 44 16.58 8.45 8.69
C VAL A 44 15.58 7.58 9.44
N VAL A 45 14.32 8.04 9.53
CA VAL A 45 13.23 7.24 10.11
C VAL A 45 13.02 5.96 9.31
N GLY A 46 12.98 6.05 7.97
CA GLY A 46 12.83 4.86 7.12
C GLY A 46 13.91 3.80 7.38
N ALA A 47 15.18 4.21 7.40
CA ALA A 47 16.31 3.31 7.69
C ALA A 47 16.24 2.72 9.12
N ALA A 48 15.88 3.53 10.11
CA ALA A 48 15.76 3.09 11.51
C ALA A 48 14.65 2.05 11.69
N GLU A 49 13.48 2.25 11.06
CA GLU A 49 12.38 1.29 11.09
C GLU A 49 12.76 -0.03 10.42
N LEU A 50 13.42 0.02 9.26
CA LEU A 50 13.91 -1.20 8.60
C LEU A 50 14.92 -1.94 9.48
N LYS A 51 15.86 -1.23 10.10
CA LYS A 51 16.81 -1.83 11.04
C LYS A 51 16.09 -2.54 12.18
N HIS A 52 15.08 -1.89 12.78
CA HIS A 52 14.31 -2.47 13.89
C HIS A 52 13.52 -3.71 13.46
N VAL A 53 12.71 -3.61 12.39
CA VAL A 53 11.89 -4.74 11.90
C VAL A 53 12.74 -5.92 11.44
N SER A 54 13.94 -5.65 10.91
CA SER A 54 14.83 -6.69 10.39
C SER A 54 15.78 -7.29 11.42
N GLU A 55 15.79 -6.82 12.67
CA GLU A 55 16.84 -7.13 13.66
C GLU A 55 17.02 -8.64 13.87
N SER A 56 15.92 -9.37 14.05
CA SER A 56 15.91 -10.82 14.32
C SER A 56 16.15 -11.71 13.10
N PHE A 57 16.31 -11.14 11.90
CA PHE A 57 16.45 -11.90 10.66
C PHE A 57 17.90 -11.91 10.17
N GLU A 58 18.41 -13.09 9.84
CA GLU A 58 19.77 -13.25 9.29
C GLU A 58 19.88 -12.76 7.84
N ARG A 59 18.84 -13.01 7.04
CA ARG A 59 18.74 -12.65 5.63
C ARG A 59 17.39 -12.04 5.32
N VAL A 60 17.40 -10.92 4.61
CA VAL A 60 16.19 -10.14 4.32
C VAL A 60 16.15 -9.75 2.85
N LEU A 61 15.05 -10.11 2.18
CA LEU A 61 14.68 -9.51 0.90
C LEU A 61 13.88 -8.25 1.21
N PHE A 62 14.47 -7.07 0.99
CA PHE A 62 13.78 -5.81 1.19
C PHE A 62 13.21 -5.30 -0.13
N ILE A 63 11.91 -5.01 -0.16
CA ILE A 63 11.23 -4.45 -1.34
C ILE A 63 10.77 -3.03 -1.02
N GLY A 64 11.52 -2.03 -1.46
CA GLY A 64 11.16 -0.62 -1.37
C GLY A 64 10.24 -0.21 -2.51
N ILE A 65 9.10 0.40 -2.20
CA ILE A 65 8.07 0.77 -3.18
C ILE A 65 7.93 2.30 -3.20
N THR A 66 8.20 2.92 -4.33
CA THR A 66 7.90 4.34 -4.56
C THR A 66 7.59 4.57 -6.03
N CYS A 67 6.33 4.90 -6.33
CA CYS A 67 5.85 4.98 -7.71
C CYS A 67 6.66 5.97 -8.55
N GLY A 68 6.97 7.12 -7.96
CA GLY A 68 7.70 8.21 -8.61
C GLY A 68 9.23 8.12 -8.53
N LEU A 69 9.81 7.17 -7.79
CA LEU A 69 11.24 7.16 -7.43
C LEU A 69 11.67 8.45 -6.72
N SER A 70 10.91 8.84 -5.70
CA SER A 70 11.02 10.15 -5.05
C SER A 70 11.00 10.14 -3.54
N ALA A 71 10.43 9.10 -2.91
CA ALA A 71 10.17 9.03 -1.47
C ALA A 71 11.47 8.89 -0.67
N PRO A 72 11.91 9.92 0.09
CA PRO A 72 13.13 9.82 0.88
C PRO A 72 13.12 8.71 1.91
N PHE A 73 11.98 8.44 2.54
CA PHE A 73 11.80 7.32 3.48
C PHE A 73 12.24 5.97 2.89
N VAL A 74 11.77 5.65 1.68
CA VAL A 74 12.16 4.44 0.95
C VAL A 74 13.62 4.51 0.50
N GLY A 75 14.06 5.69 0.09
CA GLY A 75 15.44 5.93 -0.29
C GLY A 75 16.44 5.61 0.82
N GLY A 76 16.16 6.03 2.06
CA GLY A 76 16.97 5.72 3.23
C GLY A 76 17.01 4.22 3.55
N GLN A 77 15.90 3.51 3.35
CA GLN A 77 15.84 2.05 3.52
C GLN A 77 16.70 1.31 2.49
N LEU A 78 16.62 1.70 1.22
CA LEU A 78 17.42 1.12 0.14
C LEU A 78 18.90 1.39 0.36
N GLU A 79 19.26 2.60 0.77
CA GLU A 79 20.63 2.92 1.16
C GLU A 79 21.12 2.04 2.30
N TYR A 80 20.35 1.89 3.37
CA TYR A 80 20.70 1.01 4.48
C TYR A 80 20.94 -0.44 4.02
N CYS A 81 20.11 -0.95 3.10
CA CYS A 81 20.34 -2.27 2.51
C CYS A 81 21.66 -2.36 1.72
N LEU A 82 21.97 -1.34 0.91
CA LEU A 82 23.19 -1.29 0.11
C LEU A 82 24.46 -1.21 0.96
N ASP A 83 24.35 -0.65 2.17
CA ASP A 83 25.45 -0.57 3.13
C ASP A 83 25.64 -1.88 3.95
N ASN A 84 24.67 -2.82 3.89
CA ASN A 84 24.69 -4.09 4.63
C ASN A 84 24.35 -5.29 3.69
N PRO A 85 25.13 -5.50 2.61
CA PRO A 85 24.80 -6.47 1.54
C PRO A 85 24.85 -7.94 1.98
N GLU A 86 25.52 -8.25 3.10
CA GLU A 86 25.55 -9.59 3.69
C GLU A 86 24.18 -10.02 4.25
N LYS A 87 23.39 -9.04 4.73
CA LYS A 87 22.06 -9.24 5.30
C LYS A 87 20.95 -9.01 4.29
N PHE A 88 21.07 -7.99 3.44
CA PHE A 88 19.98 -7.53 2.59
C PHE A 88 20.14 -7.84 1.09
N ILE A 89 19.02 -8.17 0.46
CA ILE A 89 18.84 -8.14 -0.99
C ILE A 89 17.85 -6.99 -1.27
N PRO A 90 18.30 -5.82 -1.76
CA PRO A 90 17.41 -4.70 -2.01
C PRO A 90 16.73 -4.81 -3.37
N VAL A 91 15.41 -4.63 -3.38
CA VAL A 91 14.57 -4.51 -4.56
C VAL A 91 13.86 -3.16 -4.53
N LEU A 92 13.96 -2.40 -5.61
CA LEU A 92 13.23 -1.15 -5.80
C LEU A 92 12.10 -1.39 -6.80
N ILE A 93 10.86 -1.08 -6.41
CA ILE A 93 9.70 -1.02 -7.30
C ILE A 93 9.32 0.45 -7.51
N GLY A 94 9.22 0.86 -8.77
CA GLY A 94 8.70 2.16 -9.18
C GLY A 94 8.19 2.10 -10.61
N PHE A 95 7.83 3.25 -11.20
CA PHE A 95 7.27 3.28 -12.56
C PHE A 95 7.86 4.36 -13.45
N ASN A 96 9.03 4.87 -13.05
CA ASN A 96 9.82 5.81 -13.81
C ASN A 96 11.20 5.21 -14.15
N PRO A 97 11.84 5.63 -15.26
CA PRO A 97 13.24 5.38 -15.49
C PRO A 97 14.07 5.94 -14.33
N VAL A 98 15.19 5.30 -13.99
CA VAL A 98 16.08 5.79 -12.92
C VAL A 98 16.57 7.22 -13.20
N SER A 99 16.80 7.57 -14.47
CA SER A 99 17.17 8.95 -14.87
C SER A 99 16.16 10.04 -14.49
N MET A 100 14.90 9.67 -14.23
CA MET A 100 13.82 10.57 -13.81
C MET A 100 13.60 10.57 -12.29
N ALA A 101 14.36 9.78 -11.53
CA ALA A 101 14.27 9.78 -10.07
C ALA A 101 14.60 11.16 -9.48
N ARG A 102 14.07 11.48 -8.29
CA ARG A 102 14.24 12.78 -7.64
C ARG A 102 15.73 13.10 -7.45
N GLN A 103 16.19 14.14 -8.15
CA GLN A 103 17.57 14.66 -8.08
C GLN A 103 17.72 15.80 -7.06
N ILE A 104 16.61 16.20 -6.43
CA ILE A 104 16.62 17.23 -5.39
C ILE A 104 17.22 16.64 -4.11
N ARG A 105 18.13 17.39 -3.50
CA ARG A 105 18.75 17.04 -2.21
C ARG A 105 17.69 17.00 -1.11
N VAL A 106 17.80 16.01 -0.24
CA VAL A 106 16.90 15.87 0.91
C VAL A 106 17.61 16.40 2.16
N PRO A 107 17.11 17.47 2.81
CA PRO A 107 17.83 18.13 3.91
C PRO A 107 18.17 17.23 5.10
N LYS A 108 17.30 16.27 5.43
CA LYS A 108 17.50 15.31 6.53
C LYS A 108 18.38 14.11 6.16
N TRP A 109 18.75 13.97 4.89
CA TRP A 109 19.64 12.91 4.43
C TRP A 109 21.09 13.39 4.57
N SER A 110 22.01 12.49 4.92
CA SER A 110 23.46 12.78 4.96
C SER A 110 23.89 13.64 3.76
N GLU A 111 24.80 14.56 4.03
CA GLU A 111 25.05 15.74 3.20
C GLU A 111 25.09 15.45 1.68
N GLY A 112 24.16 16.05 0.94
CA GLY A 112 24.14 16.04 -0.53
C GLY A 112 23.44 14.85 -1.21
N LYS A 113 22.84 13.91 -0.46
CA LYS A 113 22.17 12.74 -1.05
C LYS A 113 20.83 13.05 -1.69
N THR A 114 20.51 12.25 -2.71
CA THR A 114 19.30 12.33 -3.53
C THR A 114 18.77 10.90 -3.76
N PHE A 115 17.48 10.77 -4.06
CA PHE A 115 16.92 9.46 -4.42
C PHE A 115 17.58 8.91 -5.69
N PHE A 116 17.81 9.77 -6.68
CA PHE A 116 18.56 9.43 -7.90
C PHE A 116 19.92 8.80 -7.58
N GLY A 117 20.69 9.38 -6.66
CA GLY A 117 21.98 8.83 -6.26
C GLY A 117 21.90 7.40 -5.73
N VAL A 118 20.88 7.10 -4.91
CA VAL A 118 20.63 5.75 -4.38
C VAL A 118 20.22 4.80 -5.50
N ALA A 119 19.25 5.19 -6.34
CA ALA A 119 18.79 4.36 -7.44
C ALA A 119 19.92 4.07 -8.45
N SER A 120 20.75 5.05 -8.79
CA SER A 120 21.93 4.86 -9.64
C SER A 120 23.01 3.99 -9.00
N ARG A 121 23.14 3.99 -7.67
CA ARG A 121 24.00 3.03 -6.96
C ARG A 121 23.42 1.62 -7.07
N MET A 122 22.11 1.45 -6.93
CA MET A 122 21.46 0.14 -7.12
C MET A 122 21.71 -0.44 -8.52
N GLU A 123 21.59 0.35 -9.59
CA GLU A 123 21.86 -0.10 -10.97
C GLU A 123 23.26 -0.71 -11.15
N LYS A 124 24.23 -0.25 -10.34
CA LYS A 124 25.64 -0.67 -10.41
C LYS A 124 26.00 -1.75 -9.39
N THR A 125 25.09 -2.09 -8.48
CA THR A 125 25.36 -3.01 -7.36
C THR A 125 24.89 -4.42 -7.72
N SER A 126 25.82 -5.37 -7.73
CA SER A 126 25.47 -6.79 -7.92
C SER A 126 24.56 -7.27 -6.79
N GLY A 127 23.45 -7.94 -7.15
CA GLY A 127 22.46 -8.42 -6.18
C GLY A 127 21.38 -7.42 -5.80
N ALA A 128 21.47 -6.15 -6.23
CA ALA A 128 20.36 -5.20 -6.15
C ALA A 128 19.46 -5.34 -7.39
N LEU A 129 18.15 -5.20 -7.22
CA LEU A 129 17.17 -5.32 -8.30
C LEU A 129 16.33 -4.04 -8.41
N ILE A 130 16.05 -3.61 -9.64
CA ILE A 130 15.11 -2.52 -9.94
C ILE A 130 14.04 -3.07 -10.86
N LEU A 131 12.79 -2.98 -10.42
CA LEU A 131 11.59 -3.36 -11.15
C LEU A 131 10.79 -2.09 -11.45
N ASN A 132 11.08 -1.46 -12.59
CA ASN A 132 10.48 -0.18 -12.96
C ASN A 132 9.79 -0.17 -14.34
N PRO A 133 8.78 -1.05 -14.57
CA PRO A 133 8.03 -1.01 -15.81
C PRO A 133 7.32 0.33 -15.99
N ILE A 134 7.32 0.88 -17.20
CA ILE A 134 6.69 2.17 -17.47
C ILE A 134 5.19 1.96 -17.70
N VAL A 135 4.36 2.38 -16.75
CA VAL A 135 2.89 2.25 -16.84
C VAL A 135 2.23 3.46 -17.51
N GLY A 136 2.99 4.52 -17.78
CA GLY A 136 2.50 5.79 -18.34
C GLY A 136 1.81 6.68 -17.30
N PRO A 137 1.42 7.92 -17.65
CA PRO A 137 0.85 8.89 -16.71
C PRO A 137 -0.48 8.43 -16.11
N GLU A 138 -0.77 8.92 -14.91
CA GLU A 138 -2.05 8.68 -14.24
C GLU A 138 -3.18 9.52 -14.86
N PRO A 139 -4.43 9.03 -14.90
CA PRO A 139 -5.58 9.82 -15.38
C PRO A 139 -5.78 11.10 -14.57
N ILE A 140 -5.56 11.02 -13.25
CA ILE A 140 -5.46 12.18 -12.35
C ILE A 140 -3.97 12.35 -12.03
N SER A 141 -3.39 13.47 -12.48
CA SER A 141 -1.95 13.71 -12.35
C SER A 141 -1.49 13.60 -10.90
N GLY A 142 -0.49 12.75 -10.65
CA GLY A 142 0.07 12.52 -9.31
C GLY A 142 -0.68 11.47 -8.47
N SER A 143 -1.86 11.00 -8.88
CA SER A 143 -2.67 10.02 -8.15
C SER A 143 -2.11 8.59 -8.29
N SER A 144 -0.94 8.34 -7.70
CA SER A 144 -0.20 7.09 -7.84
C SER A 144 -0.91 5.86 -7.26
N ARG A 145 -1.97 6.06 -6.48
CA ARG A 145 -2.87 5.00 -6.01
C ARG A 145 -3.61 4.26 -7.13
N MET A 146 -3.71 4.87 -8.31
CA MET A 146 -4.44 4.33 -9.47
C MET A 146 -3.61 3.28 -10.24
N LYS A 147 -3.01 3.63 -11.38
CA LYS A 147 -2.33 2.65 -12.25
C LYS A 147 -1.07 2.10 -11.58
N SER A 148 -0.26 2.97 -10.99
CA SER A 148 0.97 2.57 -10.29
C SER A 148 0.67 1.65 -9.11
N GLY A 149 -0.29 1.99 -8.25
CA GLY A 149 -0.73 1.14 -7.14
C GLY A 149 -1.24 -0.23 -7.61
N THR A 150 -2.03 -0.25 -8.68
CA THR A 150 -2.51 -1.49 -9.31
C THR A 150 -1.36 -2.33 -9.85
N ALA A 151 -0.42 -1.72 -10.57
CA ALA A 151 0.75 -2.41 -11.12
C ALA A 151 1.66 -2.97 -10.01
N THR A 152 1.85 -2.23 -8.92
CA THR A 152 2.57 -2.72 -7.73
C THR A 152 1.91 -3.98 -7.18
N LYS A 153 0.58 -3.98 -7.05
CA LYS A 153 -0.16 -5.14 -6.57
C LYS A 153 0.00 -6.35 -7.50
N VAL A 154 -0.18 -6.16 -8.81
CA VAL A 154 -0.01 -7.25 -9.80
C VAL A 154 1.39 -7.84 -9.74
N MET A 155 2.44 -7.00 -9.67
CA MET A 155 3.82 -7.48 -9.61
C MET A 155 4.09 -8.28 -8.34
N LEU A 156 3.71 -7.76 -7.17
CA LEU A 156 3.97 -8.41 -5.89
C LEU A 156 3.15 -9.69 -5.71
N ASP A 157 1.87 -9.67 -6.06
CA ASP A 157 1.03 -10.87 -6.01
C ASP A 157 1.62 -11.95 -6.92
N THR A 158 2.07 -11.60 -8.13
CA THR A 158 2.70 -12.54 -9.05
C THR A 158 3.98 -13.14 -8.47
N VAL A 159 4.90 -12.32 -7.98
CA VAL A 159 6.19 -12.78 -7.44
C VAL A 159 5.97 -13.69 -6.23
N PHE A 160 5.13 -13.27 -5.28
CA PHE A 160 4.92 -14.02 -4.06
C PHE A 160 4.04 -15.27 -4.27
N TYR A 161 3.10 -15.25 -5.21
CA TYR A 161 2.34 -16.43 -5.60
C TYR A 161 3.27 -17.53 -6.15
N LEU A 162 4.14 -17.17 -7.09
CA LEU A 162 5.10 -18.11 -7.67
C LEU A 162 6.08 -18.64 -6.61
N ALA A 163 6.58 -17.75 -5.74
CA ALA A 163 7.48 -18.14 -4.65
C ALA A 163 6.81 -19.07 -3.62
N SER A 164 5.50 -18.91 -3.39
CA SER A 164 4.78 -19.66 -2.35
C SER A 164 4.20 -20.99 -2.82
N THR A 165 3.89 -21.13 -4.12
CA THR A 165 3.19 -22.32 -4.64
C THR A 165 4.12 -23.36 -5.27
N ASN A 166 5.40 -23.04 -5.47
CA ASN A 166 6.39 -23.93 -6.11
C ASN A 166 5.86 -24.54 -7.43
N THR A 167 5.09 -23.75 -8.17
CA THR A 167 4.49 -24.14 -9.45
C THR A 167 5.48 -23.95 -10.60
N ASN A 168 5.30 -24.72 -11.69
CA ASN A 168 6.00 -24.48 -12.96
C ASN A 168 5.38 -23.34 -13.78
N ALA A 169 4.35 -22.66 -13.26
CA ALA A 169 3.74 -21.52 -13.91
C ALA A 169 4.76 -20.40 -14.13
N LYS A 170 4.66 -19.69 -15.26
CA LYS A 170 5.51 -18.55 -15.56
C LYS A 170 4.81 -17.27 -15.09
N ALA A 171 5.60 -16.27 -14.71
CA ALA A 171 5.07 -14.95 -14.32
C ALA A 171 4.11 -14.36 -15.36
N ARG A 172 4.40 -14.54 -16.66
CA ARG A 172 3.52 -14.11 -17.75
C ARG A 172 2.12 -14.73 -17.66
N ASP A 173 2.03 -16.00 -17.25
CA ASP A 173 0.77 -16.75 -17.25
C ASP A 173 -0.10 -16.25 -16.08
N VAL A 174 0.52 -15.97 -14.92
CA VAL A 174 -0.16 -15.35 -13.77
C VAL A 174 -0.60 -13.91 -14.08
N ILE A 175 0.23 -13.13 -14.78
CA ILE A 175 -0.13 -11.76 -15.19
C ILE A 175 -1.31 -11.76 -16.17
N GLU A 176 -1.42 -12.77 -17.03
CA GLU A 176 -2.53 -12.88 -17.98
C GLU A 176 -3.89 -13.06 -17.29
N GLU A 177 -3.93 -13.75 -16.14
CA GLU A 177 -5.15 -13.88 -15.31
C GLU A 177 -5.69 -12.52 -14.82
N PHE A 178 -4.79 -11.56 -14.54
CA PHE A 178 -5.22 -10.20 -14.20
C PHE A 178 -5.87 -9.48 -15.38
N LYS A 179 -5.47 -9.75 -16.62
CA LYS A 179 -6.14 -9.17 -17.80
C LYS A 179 -7.54 -9.71 -17.98
N ILE A 180 -7.76 -11.01 -17.72
CA ILE A 180 -9.11 -11.60 -17.72
C ILE A 180 -10.01 -10.87 -16.71
N THR A 181 -9.47 -10.52 -15.54
CA THR A 181 -10.20 -9.73 -14.53
C THR A 181 -10.59 -8.35 -15.06
N ILE A 182 -9.69 -7.66 -15.78
CA ILE A 182 -9.98 -6.37 -16.43
C ILE A 182 -11.08 -6.52 -17.48
N GLU A 183 -11.05 -7.55 -18.32
CA GLU A 183 -12.10 -7.77 -19.32
C GLU A 183 -13.47 -8.06 -18.68
N LYS A 184 -13.51 -8.80 -17.56
CA LYS A 184 -14.75 -9.01 -16.81
C LYS A 184 -15.28 -7.70 -16.22
N MET A 185 -14.42 -6.87 -15.63
CA MET A 185 -14.79 -5.55 -15.11
C MET A 185 -15.40 -4.64 -16.17
N LYS A 186 -14.92 -4.71 -17.42
CA LYS A 186 -15.50 -3.93 -18.53
C LYS A 186 -16.96 -4.27 -18.80
N ASN A 187 -17.39 -5.50 -18.54
CA ASN A 187 -18.79 -5.90 -18.73
C ASN A 187 -19.71 -5.29 -17.65
N GLU A 188 -19.16 -4.87 -16.51
CA GLU A 188 -19.88 -4.26 -15.39
C GLU A 188 -19.84 -2.71 -15.42
N THR A 189 -19.35 -2.11 -16.52
CA THR A 189 -19.13 -0.65 -16.62
C THR A 189 -20.38 0.16 -16.30
N THR A 190 -21.56 -0.32 -16.68
CA THR A 190 -22.84 0.35 -16.40
C THR A 190 -23.10 0.44 -14.89
N ASP A 191 -22.92 -0.66 -14.16
CA ASP A 191 -23.19 -0.70 -12.72
C ASP A 191 -22.13 0.10 -11.95
N ILE A 192 -20.87 0.03 -12.38
CA ILE A 192 -19.80 0.87 -11.84
C ILE A 192 -20.13 2.36 -12.04
N ALA A 193 -20.56 2.75 -13.24
CA ALA A 193 -20.96 4.13 -13.53
C ALA A 193 -22.15 4.58 -12.67
N ASN A 194 -23.13 3.71 -12.45
CA ASN A 194 -24.28 3.99 -11.59
C ASN A 194 -23.86 4.22 -10.12
N VAL A 195 -22.93 3.43 -9.59
CA VAL A 195 -22.41 3.62 -8.22
C VAL A 195 -21.60 4.92 -8.13
N ILE A 196 -20.77 5.22 -9.14
CA ILE A 196 -20.01 6.48 -9.19
C ILE A 196 -20.95 7.69 -9.20
N GLN A 197 -22.03 7.64 -9.99
CA GLN A 197 -23.01 8.72 -10.03
C GLN A 197 -23.70 8.91 -8.67
N GLN A 198 -24.14 7.82 -8.04
CA GLN A 198 -24.74 7.87 -6.69
C GLN A 198 -23.76 8.41 -5.64
N ALA A 199 -22.48 8.05 -5.72
CA ALA A 199 -21.45 8.58 -4.84
C ALA A 199 -21.25 10.09 -5.03
N GLY A 200 -21.23 10.56 -6.29
CA GLY A 200 -21.17 11.99 -6.60
C GLY A 200 -22.40 12.75 -6.08
N ASP A 201 -23.60 12.22 -6.32
CA ASP A 201 -24.86 12.81 -5.85
C ASP A 201 -24.93 12.84 -4.32
N CYS A 202 -24.45 11.79 -3.64
CA CYS A 202 -24.32 11.73 -2.19
C CYS A 202 -23.52 12.92 -1.65
N LEU A 203 -22.31 13.14 -2.17
CA LEU A 203 -21.43 14.22 -1.70
C LEU A 203 -21.97 15.61 -2.04
N ILE A 204 -22.58 15.79 -3.22
CA ILE A 204 -23.25 17.06 -3.61
C ILE A 204 -24.38 17.41 -2.64
N ASN A 205 -25.12 16.40 -2.17
CA ASN A 205 -26.23 16.57 -1.24
C ASN A 205 -25.80 16.47 0.24
N HIS A 206 -24.52 16.77 0.53
CA HIS A 206 -23.95 16.78 1.88
C HIS A 206 -24.15 15.46 2.67
N GLY A 207 -24.32 14.36 1.95
CA GLY A 207 -24.30 13.01 2.49
C GLY A 207 -22.86 12.51 2.64
N TYR A 208 -22.73 11.36 3.28
CA TYR A 208 -21.44 10.73 3.49
C TYR A 208 -21.34 9.36 2.83
N ILE A 209 -20.15 8.99 2.36
CA ILE A 209 -19.87 7.68 1.80
C ILE A 209 -19.26 6.76 2.86
N ARG A 210 -19.79 5.56 3.01
CA ARG A 210 -19.32 4.53 3.96
C ARG A 210 -19.02 3.25 3.19
N TYR A 211 -17.74 2.90 3.06
CA TYR A 211 -17.32 1.60 2.54
C TYR A 211 -17.39 0.56 3.66
N VAL A 212 -18.13 -0.53 3.47
CA VAL A 212 -18.29 -1.59 4.46
C VAL A 212 -17.81 -2.92 3.88
N GLY A 213 -16.62 -3.34 4.28
CA GLY A 213 -16.02 -4.58 3.79
C GLY A 213 -15.77 -5.62 4.88
N SER A 214 -15.58 -6.86 4.48
CA SER A 214 -14.99 -7.90 5.34
C SER A 214 -13.61 -8.28 4.84
N SER A 215 -12.75 -8.72 5.76
CA SER A 215 -11.42 -9.27 5.41
C SER A 215 -10.59 -8.29 4.57
N THR A 216 -10.05 -8.72 3.42
CA THR A 216 -9.22 -7.87 2.55
C THR A 216 -9.99 -6.74 1.87
N PHE A 217 -11.30 -6.89 1.63
CA PHE A 217 -12.10 -5.87 0.98
C PHE A 217 -12.31 -4.65 1.90
N GLY A 218 -12.44 -4.87 3.22
CA GLY A 218 -12.48 -3.78 4.19
C GLY A 218 -11.21 -2.94 4.16
N ILE A 219 -10.04 -3.59 4.06
CA ILE A 219 -8.75 -2.91 3.93
C ILE A 219 -8.71 -2.04 2.67
N TRP A 220 -9.26 -2.51 1.55
CA TRP A 220 -9.28 -1.71 0.31
C TRP A 220 -10.18 -0.49 0.43
N GLY A 221 -11.36 -0.62 1.05
CA GLY A 221 -12.22 0.53 1.33
C GLY A 221 -11.53 1.57 2.22
N MET A 222 -10.83 1.14 3.27
CA MET A 222 -10.07 2.05 4.14
C MET A 222 -8.94 2.77 3.42
N ILE A 223 -8.19 2.06 2.56
CA ILE A 223 -7.11 2.65 1.75
C ILE A 223 -7.67 3.65 0.72
N ASP A 224 -8.79 3.34 0.07
CA ASP A 224 -9.40 4.28 -0.88
C ASP A 224 -9.87 5.55 -0.17
N ALA A 225 -10.53 5.39 0.98
CA ALA A 225 -11.03 6.50 1.79
C ALA A 225 -9.91 7.42 2.31
N SER A 226 -8.83 6.85 2.85
CA SER A 226 -7.73 7.65 3.44
C SER A 226 -7.02 8.55 2.42
N GLU A 227 -7.00 8.13 1.16
CA GLU A 227 -6.39 8.84 0.04
C GLU A 227 -7.29 9.96 -0.53
N CYS A 228 -8.58 9.99 -0.21
CA CYS A 228 -9.48 11.05 -0.66
C CYS A 228 -9.17 12.41 -0.01
N VAL A 229 -8.75 12.41 1.26
CA VAL A 229 -8.39 13.62 2.02
C VAL A 229 -7.28 14.42 1.33
N PRO A 230 -6.06 13.86 1.11
CA PRO A 230 -4.98 14.61 0.46
C PRO A 230 -5.25 14.87 -1.04
N THR A 231 -5.95 13.95 -1.73
CA THR A 231 -6.14 14.06 -3.19
C THR A 231 -7.20 15.11 -3.57
N TYR A 232 -8.31 15.15 -2.84
CA TYR A 232 -9.47 15.98 -3.17
C TYR A 232 -9.73 17.08 -2.14
N ASN A 233 -8.87 17.21 -1.12
CA ASN A 233 -9.08 18.11 0.00
C ASN A 233 -10.45 17.89 0.68
N SER A 234 -10.86 16.61 0.79
CA SER A 234 -12.11 16.22 1.46
C SER A 234 -11.94 16.25 2.98
N SER A 235 -13.05 16.36 3.70
CA SER A 235 -13.05 16.05 5.13
C SER A 235 -12.75 14.56 5.34
N TYR A 236 -12.19 14.23 6.49
CA TYR A 236 -12.01 12.85 6.92
C TYR A 236 -13.35 12.08 6.99
N ASP A 237 -14.45 12.76 7.34
CA ASP A 237 -15.76 12.13 7.49
C ASP A 237 -16.53 11.97 6.17
N ASP A 238 -16.15 12.67 5.10
CA ASP A 238 -16.84 12.63 3.80
C ASP A 238 -16.87 11.19 3.25
N ILE A 239 -15.75 10.48 3.37
CA ILE A 239 -15.57 9.12 2.87
C ILE A 239 -14.82 8.33 3.93
N ARG A 240 -15.43 7.25 4.45
CA ARG A 240 -14.81 6.41 5.48
C ARG A 240 -14.96 4.92 5.16
N GLY A 241 -13.92 4.15 5.46
CA GLY A 241 -13.91 2.70 5.35
C GLY A 241 -14.11 2.01 6.71
N PHE A 242 -14.90 0.95 6.72
CA PHE A 242 -15.27 0.15 7.88
C PHE A 242 -15.02 -1.33 7.60
N MET A 243 -14.71 -2.06 8.66
CA MET A 243 -14.45 -3.49 8.56
C MET A 243 -15.23 -4.28 9.63
N THR A 244 -15.91 -5.32 9.18
CA THR A 244 -16.89 -6.09 9.96
C THR A 244 -16.30 -7.24 10.79
N ASN A 245 -14.98 -7.44 10.82
CA ASN A 245 -14.32 -8.53 11.55
C ASN A 245 -12.91 -8.16 12.07
N ASP A 246 -12.34 -8.99 12.96
CA ASP A 246 -11.01 -8.77 13.55
C ASP A 246 -9.83 -9.01 12.59
N TYR A 247 -10.09 -9.14 11.28
CA TYR A 247 -9.07 -9.52 10.30
C TYR A 247 -7.90 -8.53 10.28
N PHE A 248 -8.20 -7.23 10.36
CA PHE A 248 -7.16 -6.20 10.40
C PHE A 248 -6.28 -6.28 11.64
N LYS A 249 -6.83 -6.52 12.85
CA LYS A 249 -5.99 -6.69 14.06
C LYS A 249 -4.99 -7.82 13.91
N LYS A 250 -5.42 -8.91 13.28
CA LYS A 250 -4.56 -10.08 13.01
C LYS A 250 -3.55 -9.82 11.89
N SER A 251 -3.80 -8.82 11.05
CA SER A 251 -2.94 -8.42 9.93
C SER A 251 -1.78 -7.50 10.30
N LEU A 252 -1.92 -6.68 11.33
CA LEU A 252 -0.92 -5.70 11.73
C LEU A 252 0.39 -6.37 12.21
N ASN A 253 1.52 -5.73 11.95
CA ASN A 253 2.80 -6.14 12.54
C ASN A 253 2.75 -5.94 14.05
N HIS A 254 3.13 -6.97 14.83
CA HIS A 254 3.58 -7.08 16.24
C HIS A 254 3.25 -6.01 17.33
N GLU A 255 2.59 -4.91 17.04
CA GLU A 255 2.04 -3.96 17.99
C GLU A 255 0.67 -4.46 18.47
N SER A 256 0.39 -4.23 19.75
CA SER A 256 -0.96 -4.38 20.29
C SER A 256 -1.91 -3.53 19.44
N ALA A 257 -2.92 -4.15 18.83
CA ALA A 257 -3.97 -3.45 18.09
C ALA A 257 -4.66 -2.32 18.88
N ASP A 258 -4.41 -2.25 20.19
CA ASP A 258 -4.90 -1.25 21.13
C ASP A 258 -4.29 0.15 20.90
N SER A 259 -3.11 0.28 20.28
CA SER A 259 -2.53 1.59 19.93
C SER A 259 -3.12 2.21 18.65
N LEU A 260 -3.90 1.43 17.90
CA LEU A 260 -4.52 1.82 16.63
C LEU A 260 -6.01 2.11 16.75
N VAL A 261 -6.52 2.17 17.98
CA VAL A 261 -7.88 2.61 18.28
C VAL A 261 -7.95 4.14 18.10
N SER A 262 -7.70 4.59 16.88
CA SER A 262 -8.33 5.78 16.37
C SER A 262 -9.80 5.43 16.11
N PRO A 263 -10.75 6.36 16.27
CA PRO A 263 -12.10 6.23 15.70
C PRO A 263 -12.09 5.81 14.22
N ALA A 264 -10.95 5.98 13.54
CA ALA A 264 -10.72 5.54 12.16
C ALA A 264 -10.67 4.02 11.93
N LEU A 265 -10.47 3.23 12.98
CA LEU A 265 -10.56 1.76 12.95
C LEU A 265 -11.82 1.33 13.68
N ASP A 266 -12.97 1.78 13.17
CA ASP A 266 -14.29 1.33 13.61
C ASP A 266 -14.48 -0.13 13.17
N GLN A 267 -13.83 -1.01 13.93
CA GLN A 267 -14.10 -2.42 13.97
C GLN A 267 -15.39 -2.59 14.73
N SER A 268 -16.41 -2.86 13.97
CA SER A 268 -17.75 -2.81 14.48
C SER A 268 -18.38 -4.14 14.14
N THR A 269 -19.00 -4.78 15.15
CA THR A 269 -20.02 -5.77 14.84
C THR A 269 -21.08 -5.11 13.94
N PRO A 270 -21.88 -5.87 13.18
CA PRO A 270 -22.98 -5.29 12.44
C PRO A 270 -23.87 -4.36 13.30
N ASP A 271 -24.05 -4.69 14.59
CA ASP A 271 -24.81 -3.89 15.54
C ASP A 271 -24.11 -2.57 15.93
N ASP A 272 -22.78 -2.53 15.92
CA ASP A 272 -22.02 -1.30 16.18
C ASP A 272 -21.99 -0.39 14.94
N LEU A 273 -21.94 -0.97 13.74
CA LEU A 273 -22.09 -0.20 12.49
C LEU A 273 -23.47 0.44 12.40
N TRP A 274 -24.52 -0.27 12.81
CA TRP A 274 -25.87 0.29 12.86
C TRP A 274 -25.94 1.56 13.74
N LYS A 275 -25.30 1.55 14.92
CA LYS A 275 -25.24 2.74 15.80
C LYS A 275 -24.48 3.91 15.17
N ILE A 276 -23.47 3.62 14.33
CA ILE A 276 -22.71 4.65 13.60
C ILE A 276 -23.54 5.21 12.44
N PHE A 277 -24.32 4.36 11.77
CA PHE A 277 -25.02 4.71 10.55
C PHE A 277 -26.43 5.27 10.76
N GLN A 278 -27.06 5.03 11.92
CA GLN A 278 -28.42 5.50 12.22
C GLN A 278 -28.58 7.03 12.17
N ASP A 279 -27.49 7.77 12.41
CA ASP A 279 -27.48 9.23 12.45
C ASP A 279 -27.01 9.85 11.12
N LEU A 280 -26.80 9.04 10.08
CA LEU A 280 -26.40 9.55 8.77
C LEU A 280 -27.56 10.29 8.08
N PRO A 281 -27.28 11.42 7.39
CA PRO A 281 -28.24 12.06 6.51
C PRO A 281 -28.81 11.06 5.50
N PRO A 282 -30.10 11.14 5.12
CA PRO A 282 -30.71 10.26 4.12
C PRO A 282 -30.03 10.29 2.74
N SER A 283 -29.26 11.33 2.44
CA SER A 283 -28.45 11.46 1.23
C SER A 283 -27.15 10.63 1.25
N SER A 284 -26.83 10.00 2.39
CA SER A 284 -25.60 9.22 2.57
C SER A 284 -25.68 7.88 1.82
N LEU A 285 -24.52 7.40 1.39
CA LEU A 285 -24.37 6.18 0.62
C LEU A 285 -23.51 5.17 1.38
N ILE A 286 -24.03 3.95 1.53
CA ILE A 286 -23.31 2.81 2.09
C ILE A 286 -23.01 1.84 0.95
N ILE A 287 -21.73 1.48 0.79
CA ILE A 287 -21.22 0.61 -0.28
C ILE A 287 -20.55 -0.60 0.35
#